data_AF-A0A965VPL4-F1
#
_entry.id   AF-A0A965VPL4-F1
#
_cell.length_a   1.000
_cell.length_b   1.000
_cell.length_c   1.000
_cell.angle_alpha   90.00
_cell.angle_beta   90.00
_cell.angle_gamma   90.00
#
_symmetry.space_group_name_H-M   'P 1'
#
loop_
_entity.id
_entity.type
_entity.pdbx_description
1 polymer ?
#
loop_
_entity_poly.entity_id
_entity_poly.type
_entity_poly.pdbx_seq_one_letter_code
_entity_poly.pdbx_strand_id
1 'polypeptide(L)'
;MAGYTPDLAAAIRRIAWHDAGPTRPEPENYGLDKALKHWLGLPANIPIALQMHHGAEIIVRKYLHTLANPAPVMVFRKAFKDFYAKYNKQAFVIGLPYVHYRRARNITTLPTAAGTLAFPCQSIRQVACEFDLNAYADTLLSLPAAFHPVAVCMYWHDLVCGKHEPFLRRGIPVYTAGHIYDENFVANFYDILRNFRFGTSNLSISTSTILALEMDMPFFVMGDPIMFHSNGNDKNVPAGRYDERAYARENACPITAGFVDMFQREGVPQSVAEIVPTQPMKAMATLVHGCDEPLDVMEIRGLVFAAYFCFTPAGRHVRDFVLQQPDVLHNNRYEKIFEGHDLALSFCRCVTQYPELHYLAETQGR
;
A
#
# COMPACT_ATOMS: atom_id res chain seq x y z
N MET A 1 -20.26 15.73 11.22
CA MET A 1 -19.57 15.32 9.98
C MET A 1 -20.63 15.05 8.92
N ALA A 2 -20.98 16.05 8.12
CA ALA A 2 -21.95 15.90 7.04
C ALA A 2 -21.15 15.76 5.73
N GLY A 3 -21.07 14.55 5.16
CA GLY A 3 -20.49 14.38 3.83
C GLY A 3 -20.07 12.97 3.44
N TYR A 4 -19.53 12.18 4.39
CA TYR A 4 -19.06 10.83 4.09
C TYR A 4 -19.52 9.85 5.17
N THR A 5 -20.59 9.12 4.89
CA THR A 5 -21.02 7.97 5.67
C THR A 5 -20.87 6.77 4.75
N PRO A 6 -19.82 5.95 4.90
CA PRO A 6 -19.67 4.76 4.08
C PRO A 6 -20.82 3.81 4.39
N ASP A 7 -21.42 3.27 3.33
CA ASP A 7 -22.30 2.12 3.46
C ASP A 7 -21.44 0.89 3.80
N LEU A 8 -21.21 0.68 5.11
CA LEU A 8 -20.44 -0.46 5.62
C LEU A 8 -21.03 -1.79 5.15
N ALA A 9 -22.36 -1.89 5.01
CA ALA A 9 -23.01 -3.09 4.53
C ALA A 9 -22.68 -3.34 3.05
N ALA A 10 -22.66 -2.30 2.21
CA ALA A 10 -22.17 -2.42 0.84
C ALA A 10 -20.69 -2.79 0.77
N ALA A 11 -19.85 -2.20 1.63
CA ALA A 11 -18.44 -2.54 1.71
C ALA A 11 -18.23 -4.02 2.08
N ILE A 12 -18.96 -4.56 3.07
CA ILE A 12 -18.92 -5.97 3.46
C ILE A 12 -19.39 -6.88 2.31
N ARG A 13 -20.47 -6.54 1.60
CA ARG A 13 -20.93 -7.29 0.41
C ARG A 13 -19.85 -7.34 -0.67
N ARG A 14 -19.19 -6.22 -0.94
CA ARG A 14 -18.10 -6.14 -1.92
C ARG A 14 -16.87 -6.94 -1.49
N ILE A 15 -16.53 -6.92 -0.19
CA ILE A 15 -15.48 -7.74 0.38
C ILE A 15 -15.78 -9.23 0.18
N ALA A 16 -17.00 -9.66 0.52
CA ALA A 16 -17.41 -11.06 0.32
C ALA A 16 -17.35 -11.49 -1.15
N TRP A 17 -17.72 -10.60 -2.08
CA TRP A 17 -17.59 -10.87 -3.52
C TRP A 17 -16.13 -11.07 -3.95
N HIS A 18 -15.22 -10.20 -3.50
CA HIS A 18 -13.79 -10.36 -3.79
C HIS A 18 -13.19 -11.61 -3.13
N ASP A 19 -13.62 -11.93 -1.91
CA ASP A 19 -13.11 -13.06 -1.13
C ASP A 19 -13.46 -14.42 -1.76
N ALA A 20 -14.63 -14.50 -2.38
CA ALA A 20 -15.07 -15.66 -3.16
C ALA A 20 -14.47 -15.72 -4.57
N GLY A 21 -13.79 -14.65 -5.01
CA GLY A 21 -13.20 -14.54 -6.33
C GLY A 21 -11.85 -15.23 -6.47
N PRO A 22 -11.31 -15.31 -7.70
CA PRO A 22 -9.95 -15.80 -7.90
C PRO A 22 -8.92 -14.84 -7.28
N THR A 23 -7.80 -15.40 -6.84
CA THR A 23 -6.63 -14.62 -6.43
C THR A 23 -6.13 -13.77 -7.59
N ARG A 24 -5.74 -12.53 -7.32
CA ARG A 24 -5.18 -11.61 -8.32
C ARG A 24 -3.65 -11.57 -8.26
N PRO A 25 -2.98 -11.14 -9.35
CA PRO A 25 -1.55 -10.87 -9.33
C PRO A 25 -1.14 -9.94 -8.18
N GLU A 26 0.02 -10.22 -7.59
CA GLU A 26 0.60 -9.47 -6.47
C GLU A 26 0.55 -7.93 -6.66
N PRO A 27 0.85 -7.36 -7.84
CA PRO A 27 0.79 -5.91 -8.03
C PRO A 27 -0.60 -5.28 -7.89
N GLU A 28 -1.67 -6.06 -8.10
CA GLU A 28 -3.05 -5.57 -7.97
C GLU A 28 -3.50 -5.49 -6.51
N ASN A 29 -2.72 -6.04 -5.58
CA ASN A 29 -3.01 -5.94 -4.17
C ASN A 29 -3.12 -4.47 -3.76
N TYR A 30 -4.20 -4.14 -3.06
CA TYR A 30 -4.55 -2.81 -2.58
C TYR A 30 -4.68 -1.76 -3.68
N GLY A 31 -4.91 -2.15 -4.93
CA GLY A 31 -4.95 -1.22 -6.07
C GLY A 31 -3.61 -0.52 -6.32
N LEU A 32 -2.49 -1.13 -5.90
CA LEU A 32 -1.17 -0.56 -6.06
C LEU A 32 -0.78 -0.40 -7.53
N ASP A 33 -1.16 -1.34 -8.39
CA ASP A 33 -0.96 -1.25 -9.84
C ASP A 33 -1.69 -0.03 -10.42
N LYS A 34 -2.94 0.23 -10.01
CA LYS A 34 -3.73 1.38 -10.43
C LYS A 34 -3.09 2.68 -9.96
N ALA A 35 -2.59 2.71 -8.72
CA ALA A 35 -1.88 3.84 -8.17
C ALA A 35 -0.58 4.14 -8.93
N LEU A 36 0.22 3.10 -9.19
CA LEU A 36 1.46 3.18 -9.95
C LEU A 36 1.20 3.65 -11.39
N LYS A 37 0.26 3.03 -12.11
CA LYS A 37 -0.12 3.42 -13.48
C LYS A 37 -0.59 4.86 -13.56
N HIS A 38 -1.39 5.31 -12.58
CA HIS A 38 -1.83 6.70 -12.53
C HIS A 38 -0.65 7.66 -12.38
N TRP A 39 0.28 7.40 -11.45
CA TRP A 39 1.46 8.24 -11.25
C TRP A 39 2.38 8.26 -12.48
N LEU A 40 2.59 7.10 -13.11
CA LEU A 40 3.40 6.98 -14.31
C LEU A 40 2.68 7.49 -15.57
N GLY A 41 1.39 7.83 -15.51
CA GLY A 41 0.61 8.20 -16.70
C GLY A 41 0.53 7.06 -17.72
N LEU A 42 0.44 5.80 -17.25
CA LEU A 42 0.27 4.62 -18.08
C LEU A 42 -1.21 4.26 -18.25
N PRO A 43 -1.61 3.66 -19.38
CA PRO A 43 -2.98 3.19 -19.57
C PRO A 43 -3.37 2.10 -18.54
N ALA A 44 -4.61 2.13 -18.09
CA ALA A 44 -5.11 1.26 -17.02
C ALA A 44 -5.05 -0.25 -17.37
N ASN A 45 -5.13 -0.59 -18.65
CA ASN A 45 -5.10 -1.97 -19.15
C ASN A 45 -3.69 -2.54 -19.33
N ILE A 46 -2.61 -1.77 -19.16
CA ILE A 46 -1.24 -2.30 -19.20
C ILE A 46 -0.97 -3.16 -17.94
N PRO A 47 -0.60 -4.44 -18.08
CA PRO A 47 -0.25 -5.29 -16.94
C PRO A 47 1.06 -4.86 -16.30
N ILE A 48 1.12 -4.90 -14.97
CA ILE A 48 2.38 -4.76 -14.23
C ILE A 48 2.96 -6.17 -14.04
N ALA A 49 3.84 -6.59 -14.95
CA ALA A 49 4.47 -7.91 -14.91
C ALA A 49 5.74 -7.96 -14.04
N LEU A 50 5.71 -7.23 -12.92
CA LEU A 50 6.77 -7.10 -11.93
C LEU A 50 6.26 -7.58 -10.58
N GLN A 51 7.16 -7.88 -9.64
CA GLN A 51 6.78 -8.01 -8.24
C GLN A 51 6.79 -6.64 -7.57
N MET A 52 6.06 -6.48 -6.46
CA MET A 52 5.99 -5.21 -5.76
C MET A 52 5.69 -5.43 -4.28
N HIS A 53 6.41 -4.73 -3.41
CA HIS A 53 6.09 -4.69 -1.99
C HIS A 53 4.69 -4.13 -1.73
N HIS A 54 4.08 -4.51 -0.62
CA HIS A 54 2.66 -4.23 -0.39
C HIS A 54 2.36 -3.02 0.49
N GLY A 55 3.31 -2.63 1.35
CA GLY A 55 3.09 -1.58 2.33
C GLY A 55 4.39 -0.96 2.82
N ALA A 56 4.26 0.05 3.67
CA ALA A 56 5.39 0.76 4.22
C ALA A 56 6.13 -0.15 5.23
N GLU A 57 7.04 -0.97 4.73
CA GLU A 57 7.73 -1.97 5.54
C GLU A 57 8.94 -1.35 6.24
N ILE A 58 8.94 -1.38 7.57
CA ILE A 58 10.14 -1.01 8.35
C ILE A 58 11.16 -2.15 8.35
N ILE A 59 10.69 -3.39 8.43
CA ILE A 59 11.54 -4.58 8.48
C ILE A 59 12.04 -4.93 7.08
N VAL A 60 13.36 -5.03 6.92
CA VAL A 60 13.96 -5.57 5.69
C VAL A 60 14.21 -7.06 5.91
N ARG A 61 13.36 -7.91 5.34
CA ARG A 61 13.44 -9.36 5.52
C ARG A 61 13.41 -10.15 4.21
N LYS A 62 13.80 -11.42 4.32
CA LYS A 62 13.80 -12.38 3.22
C LYS A 62 12.38 -12.86 2.95
N TYR A 63 11.85 -12.52 1.77
CA TYR A 63 10.61 -13.08 1.26
C TYR A 63 10.92 -14.20 0.28
N LEU A 64 10.67 -15.45 0.69
CA LEU A 64 11.05 -16.62 -0.11
C LEU A 64 10.34 -16.66 -1.46
N HIS A 65 9.06 -16.26 -1.49
CA HIS A 65 8.28 -16.19 -2.72
C HIS A 65 8.81 -15.12 -3.69
N THR A 66 9.28 -13.96 -3.19
CA THR A 66 9.92 -12.93 -4.02
C THR A 66 11.24 -13.43 -4.60
N LEU A 67 12.06 -14.13 -3.81
CA LEU A 67 13.34 -14.66 -4.30
C LEU A 67 13.16 -15.81 -5.30
N ALA A 68 12.10 -16.62 -5.15
CA ALA A 68 11.82 -17.73 -6.05
C ALA A 68 11.24 -17.30 -7.41
N ASN A 69 10.64 -16.11 -7.48
CA ASN A 69 10.07 -15.59 -8.72
C ASN A 69 11.18 -14.94 -9.58
N PRO A 70 11.28 -15.23 -10.89
CA PRO A 70 12.31 -14.64 -11.75
C PRO A 70 12.06 -13.17 -12.12
N ALA A 71 10.82 -12.67 -12.03
CA ALA A 71 10.50 -11.29 -12.38
C ALA A 71 11.20 -10.30 -11.45
N PRO A 72 11.66 -9.13 -11.92
CA PRO A 72 12.24 -8.11 -11.04
C PRO A 72 11.24 -7.61 -9.99
N VAL A 73 11.76 -7.08 -8.87
CA VAL A 73 10.93 -6.55 -7.78
C VAL A 73 11.05 -5.02 -7.68
N MET A 74 9.90 -4.36 -7.60
CA MET A 74 9.79 -2.95 -7.26
C MET A 74 9.75 -2.80 -5.74
N VAL A 75 10.65 -1.99 -5.20
CA VAL A 75 10.86 -1.78 -3.78
C VAL A 75 10.77 -0.29 -3.44
N PHE A 76 10.51 0.03 -2.18
CA PHE A 76 10.19 1.41 -1.80
C PHE A 76 11.39 2.27 -1.44
N ARG A 77 12.52 1.66 -1.04
CA ARG A 77 13.74 2.39 -0.68
C ARG A 77 15.00 1.59 -1.00
N LYS A 78 16.13 2.28 -1.09
CA LYS A 78 17.44 1.68 -1.43
C LYS A 78 17.84 0.49 -0.56
N ALA A 79 17.52 0.50 0.73
CA ALA A 79 17.85 -0.60 1.64
C ALA A 79 17.31 -1.97 1.18
N PHE A 80 16.12 -2.01 0.56
CA PHE A 80 15.57 -3.23 -0.01
C PHE A 80 16.27 -3.64 -1.30
N LYS A 81 16.64 -2.67 -2.15
CA LYS A 81 17.43 -2.94 -3.36
C LYS A 81 18.78 -3.57 -2.99
N ASP A 82 19.48 -2.98 -2.03
CA ASP A 82 20.75 -3.49 -1.51
C ASP A 82 20.60 -4.87 -0.87
N PHE A 83 19.47 -5.13 -0.20
CA PHE A 83 19.16 -6.46 0.34
C PHE A 83 18.98 -7.52 -0.77
N TYR A 84 18.19 -7.23 -1.81
CA TYR A 84 17.94 -8.16 -2.90
C TYR A 84 19.18 -8.42 -3.77
N ALA A 85 20.09 -7.45 -3.88
CA ALA A 85 21.37 -7.63 -4.57
C ALA A 85 22.21 -8.80 -4.00
N LYS A 86 22.13 -9.07 -2.69
CA LYS A 86 22.81 -10.20 -2.03
C LYS A 86 22.34 -11.57 -2.51
N TYR A 87 21.18 -11.62 -3.16
CA TYR A 87 20.55 -12.82 -3.70
C TYR A 87 20.50 -12.83 -5.23
N ASN A 88 21.24 -11.94 -5.90
CA ASN A 88 21.19 -11.75 -7.35
C ASN A 88 19.76 -11.47 -7.87
N LYS A 89 18.90 -10.90 -7.02
CA LYS A 89 17.53 -10.53 -7.39
C LYS A 89 17.53 -9.09 -7.87
N GLN A 90 17.09 -8.87 -9.11
CA GLN A 90 16.97 -7.53 -9.67
C GLN A 90 15.87 -6.76 -8.94
N ALA A 91 16.22 -5.58 -8.42
CA ALA A 91 15.32 -4.73 -7.65
C ALA A 91 15.44 -3.26 -8.06
N PHE A 92 14.31 -2.56 -8.11
CA PHE A 92 14.20 -1.17 -8.53
C PHE A 92 13.49 -0.35 -7.47
N VAL A 93 14.08 0.78 -7.09
CA VAL A 93 13.48 1.69 -6.12
C VAL A 93 12.45 2.53 -6.85
N ILE A 94 11.20 2.51 -6.37
CA ILE A 94 10.09 3.26 -6.95
C ILE A 94 9.36 4.14 -5.94
N GLY A 95 9.68 4.05 -4.64
CA GLY A 95 8.86 4.64 -3.58
C GLY A 95 7.50 3.95 -3.41
N LEU A 96 6.79 4.26 -2.34
CA LEU A 96 5.48 3.70 -2.01
C LEU A 96 4.37 4.28 -2.93
N PRO A 97 3.67 3.46 -3.76
CA PRO A 97 2.67 3.96 -4.70
C PRO A 97 1.50 4.72 -4.07
N TYR A 98 1.18 4.46 -2.80
CA TYR A 98 0.19 5.24 -2.04
C TYR A 98 0.55 6.74 -2.02
N VAL A 99 1.80 7.06 -1.70
CA VAL A 99 2.26 8.45 -1.58
C VAL A 99 2.29 9.13 -2.94
N HIS A 100 2.73 8.42 -3.98
CA HIS A 100 2.67 8.92 -5.36
C HIS A 100 1.23 9.22 -5.80
N TYR A 101 0.28 8.32 -5.50
CA TYR A 101 -1.14 8.53 -5.78
C TYR A 101 -1.68 9.79 -5.09
N ARG A 102 -1.37 9.96 -3.80
CA ARG A 102 -1.81 11.11 -3.01
C ARG A 102 -1.28 12.42 -3.58
N ARG A 103 0.04 12.48 -3.83
CA ARG A 103 0.74 13.66 -4.35
C ARG A 103 0.23 14.02 -5.75
N ALA A 104 0.08 13.05 -6.65
CA ALA A 104 -0.45 13.26 -8.00
C ALA A 104 -1.88 13.83 -8.02
N ARG A 105 -2.68 13.56 -6.99
CA ARG A 105 -4.04 14.12 -6.83
C ARG A 105 -4.15 15.28 -5.86
N ASN A 106 -3.04 15.78 -5.33
CA ASN A 106 -3.03 16.84 -4.32
C ASN A 106 -3.98 16.55 -3.15
N ILE A 107 -4.06 15.29 -2.71
CA ILE A 107 -4.93 14.93 -1.59
C ILE A 107 -4.29 15.44 -0.31
N THR A 108 -5.00 16.34 0.37
CA THR A 108 -4.65 16.90 1.67
C THR A 108 -5.81 16.69 2.65
N THR A 109 -5.47 16.75 3.94
CA THR A 109 -6.44 16.79 5.03
C THR A 109 -7.43 17.93 4.80
N LEU A 110 -8.72 17.65 4.98
CA LEU A 110 -9.76 18.65 4.77
C LEU A 110 -9.70 19.73 5.85
N PRO A 111 -10.03 21.00 5.54
CA PRO A 111 -10.17 22.03 6.56
C PRO A 111 -11.23 21.70 7.62
N THR A 112 -12.21 20.86 7.25
CA THR A 112 -13.28 20.38 8.14
C THR A 112 -12.93 19.07 8.85
N ALA A 113 -11.69 18.58 8.72
CA ALA A 113 -11.27 17.34 9.35
C ALA A 113 -11.36 17.45 10.87
N ALA A 114 -11.92 16.41 11.49
CA ALA A 114 -12.18 16.41 12.92
C ALA A 114 -11.99 15.00 13.50
N GLY A 115 -11.71 14.93 14.80
CA GLY A 115 -11.68 13.68 15.52
C GLY A 115 -10.50 12.76 15.16
N THR A 116 -10.64 11.51 15.59
CA THR A 116 -9.57 10.49 15.55
C THR A 116 -10.01 9.28 14.75
N LEU A 117 -9.16 8.87 13.80
CA LEU A 117 -9.28 7.60 13.09
C LEU A 117 -8.32 6.57 13.67
N ALA A 118 -8.88 5.51 14.23
CA ALA A 118 -8.10 4.39 14.74
C ALA A 118 -7.92 3.29 13.69
N PHE A 119 -6.73 2.69 13.68
CA PHE A 119 -6.35 1.55 12.86
C PHE A 119 -5.99 0.39 13.79
N PRO A 120 -6.98 -0.40 14.27
CA PRO A 120 -6.69 -1.57 15.07
C PRO A 120 -5.74 -2.51 14.32
N CYS A 121 -4.83 -3.17 15.05
CA CYS A 121 -3.94 -4.18 14.50
C CYS A 121 -4.75 -5.24 13.76
N GLN A 122 -4.34 -5.49 12.52
CA GLN A 122 -5.09 -6.34 11.62
C GLN A 122 -4.60 -7.79 11.61
N SER A 123 -5.52 -8.72 11.42
CA SER A 123 -5.17 -10.11 11.10
C SER A 123 -5.11 -10.30 9.59
N ILE A 124 -4.24 -11.21 9.16
CA ILE A 124 -4.26 -11.76 7.80
C ILE A 124 -4.64 -13.24 7.87
N ARG A 125 -4.92 -13.87 6.72
CA ARG A 125 -5.36 -15.27 6.67
C ARG A 125 -4.41 -16.24 7.41
N GLN A 126 -3.11 -15.93 7.43
CA GLN A 126 -2.07 -16.78 8.02
C GLN A 126 -1.66 -16.39 9.44
N VAL A 127 -1.95 -15.16 9.87
CA VAL A 127 -1.49 -14.60 11.15
C VAL A 127 -2.65 -13.87 11.82
N ALA A 128 -3.07 -14.38 12.97
CA ALA A 128 -4.07 -13.73 13.81
C ALA A 128 -3.41 -12.66 14.69
N CYS A 129 -4.04 -11.50 14.78
CA CYS A 129 -3.73 -10.48 15.78
C CYS A 129 -4.73 -10.63 16.95
N GLU A 130 -4.20 -10.90 18.15
CA GLU A 130 -4.95 -11.14 19.39
C GLU A 130 -4.78 -9.96 20.37
N PHE A 131 -5.89 -9.32 20.73
CA PHE A 131 -6.01 -8.30 21.78
C PHE A 131 -7.50 -8.13 22.15
N ASP A 132 -7.79 -7.46 23.28
CA ASP A 132 -9.17 -7.21 23.70
C ASP A 132 -9.80 -6.04 22.92
N LEU A 133 -10.63 -6.39 21.93
CA LEU A 133 -11.35 -5.43 21.11
C LEU A 133 -12.38 -4.61 21.89
N ASN A 134 -12.97 -5.15 22.96
CA ASN A 134 -13.92 -4.40 23.79
C ASN A 134 -13.17 -3.33 24.59
N ALA A 135 -12.09 -3.73 25.27
CA ALA A 135 -11.25 -2.79 26.02
C ALA A 135 -10.64 -1.71 25.11
N TYR A 136 -10.23 -2.08 23.89
CA TYR A 136 -9.74 -1.10 22.92
C TYR A 136 -10.84 -0.11 22.48
N ALA A 137 -12.06 -0.58 22.26
CA ALA A 137 -13.19 0.30 21.94
C ALA A 137 -13.56 1.23 23.11
N ASP A 138 -13.50 0.74 24.35
CA ASP A 138 -13.70 1.54 25.55
C ASP A 138 -12.59 2.60 25.73
N THR A 139 -11.35 2.26 25.38
CA THR A 139 -10.20 3.18 25.37
C THR A 139 -10.37 4.29 24.33
N LEU A 140 -10.92 3.99 23.16
CA LEU A 140 -11.23 5.02 22.16
C LEU A 140 -12.28 6.01 22.68
N LEU A 141 -13.32 5.52 23.34
CA LEU A 141 -14.36 6.38 23.91
C LEU A 141 -13.87 7.24 25.08
N SER A 142 -12.83 6.80 25.79
CA SER A 142 -12.25 7.55 26.91
C SER A 142 -11.28 8.66 26.49
N LEU A 143 -10.99 8.80 25.19
CA LEU A 143 -10.18 9.91 24.69
C LEU A 143 -10.76 11.27 25.10
N PRO A 144 -9.92 12.29 25.39
CA PRO A 144 -10.40 13.63 25.69
C PRO A 144 -11.25 14.22 24.56
N ALA A 145 -12.18 15.12 24.91
CA ALA A 145 -13.13 15.70 23.95
C ALA A 145 -12.49 16.28 22.67
N ALA A 146 -11.26 16.80 22.75
CA ALA A 146 -10.52 17.34 21.61
C ALA A 146 -10.24 16.30 20.51
N PHE A 147 -10.23 15.00 20.85
CA PHE A 147 -9.95 13.88 19.95
C PHE A 147 -11.22 13.26 19.36
N HIS A 148 -12.40 13.73 19.77
CA HIS A 148 -13.68 13.26 19.25
C HIS A 148 -14.11 14.05 18.00
N PRO A 149 -14.92 13.47 17.11
CA PRO A 149 -15.47 12.10 17.17
C PRO A 149 -14.42 11.01 16.91
N VAL A 150 -14.64 9.80 17.42
CA VAL A 150 -13.77 8.64 17.15
C VAL A 150 -14.37 7.73 16.09
N ALA A 151 -13.53 7.12 15.27
CA ALA A 151 -13.89 6.12 14.27
C ALA A 151 -12.80 5.06 14.13
N VAL A 152 -13.12 3.91 13.53
CA VAL A 152 -12.13 2.87 13.21
C VAL A 152 -12.10 2.59 11.71
N CYS A 153 -10.91 2.46 11.11
CA CYS A 153 -10.72 1.90 9.77
C CYS A 153 -10.18 0.48 9.90
N MET A 154 -11.02 -0.49 9.56
CA MET A 154 -10.72 -1.92 9.72
C MET A 154 -10.29 -2.57 8.41
N TYR A 155 -9.36 -3.51 8.56
CA TYR A 155 -8.92 -4.37 7.48
C TYR A 155 -10.03 -5.36 7.10
N TRP A 156 -10.13 -5.67 5.81
CA TRP A 156 -11.23 -6.48 5.27
C TRP A 156 -11.35 -7.86 5.94
N HIS A 157 -10.23 -8.49 6.27
CA HIS A 157 -10.23 -9.83 6.85
C HIS A 157 -10.84 -9.82 8.26
N ASP A 158 -10.56 -8.79 9.05
CA ASP A 158 -11.15 -8.63 10.37
C ASP A 158 -12.65 -8.28 10.30
N LEU A 159 -13.11 -7.65 9.21
CA LEU A 159 -14.55 -7.48 8.95
C LEU A 159 -15.22 -8.84 8.69
N VAL A 160 -14.62 -9.69 7.85
CA VAL A 160 -15.11 -11.06 7.58
C VAL A 160 -15.18 -11.89 8.86
N CYS A 161 -14.20 -11.73 9.77
CA CYS A 161 -14.18 -12.40 11.07
C CYS A 161 -15.09 -11.76 12.14
N GLY A 162 -15.91 -10.75 11.81
CA GLY A 162 -16.82 -10.12 12.77
C GLY A 162 -16.13 -9.30 13.86
N LYS A 163 -14.84 -8.95 13.71
CA LYS A 163 -14.09 -8.19 14.72
C LYS A 163 -14.50 -6.72 14.82
N HIS A 164 -15.38 -6.26 13.93
CA HIS A 164 -15.92 -4.91 13.93
C HIS A 164 -17.11 -4.70 14.89
N GLU A 165 -17.77 -5.79 15.27
CA GLU A 165 -18.97 -5.77 16.11
C GLU A 165 -18.80 -5.05 17.46
N PRO A 166 -17.66 -5.18 18.18
CA PRO A 166 -17.44 -4.44 19.41
C PRO A 166 -17.50 -2.90 19.27
N PHE A 167 -17.08 -2.37 18.12
CA PHE A 167 -17.10 -0.94 17.82
C PHE A 167 -18.51 -0.46 17.47
N LEU A 168 -19.22 -1.20 16.61
CA LEU A 168 -20.60 -0.87 16.23
C LEU A 168 -21.55 -0.85 17.43
N ARG A 169 -21.45 -1.83 18.34
CA ARG A 169 -22.26 -1.86 19.58
C ARG A 169 -22.07 -0.64 20.48
N ARG A 170 -20.95 0.05 20.34
CA ARG A 170 -20.58 1.27 21.09
C ARG A 170 -20.86 2.56 20.32
N GLY A 171 -21.47 2.47 19.14
CA GLY A 171 -21.74 3.62 18.28
C GLY A 171 -20.49 4.22 17.64
N ILE A 172 -19.36 3.51 17.62
CA ILE A 172 -18.15 3.95 16.93
C ILE A 172 -18.31 3.60 15.44
N PRO A 173 -18.28 4.59 14.53
CA PRO A 173 -18.35 4.32 13.10
C PRO A 173 -17.18 3.47 12.61
N VAL A 174 -17.49 2.49 11.75
CA VAL A 174 -16.50 1.59 11.15
C VAL A 174 -16.36 1.89 9.65
N TYR A 175 -15.13 2.09 9.23
CA TYR A 175 -14.69 2.32 7.87
C TYR A 175 -13.84 1.16 7.37
N THR A 176 -13.67 1.04 6.06
CA THR A 176 -12.69 0.15 5.45
C THR A 176 -12.26 0.72 4.09
N ALA A 177 -10.99 0.54 3.75
CA ALA A 177 -10.50 0.86 2.41
C ALA A 177 -10.96 -0.17 1.36
N GLY A 178 -11.48 -1.32 1.79
CA GLY A 178 -11.96 -2.40 0.91
C GLY A 178 -11.13 -3.67 1.04
N HIS A 179 -11.40 -4.64 0.16
CA HIS A 179 -10.65 -5.90 0.08
C HIS A 179 -9.22 -5.68 -0.42
N ILE A 180 -8.29 -6.61 -0.15
CA ILE A 180 -6.95 -6.59 -0.75
C ILE A 180 -6.98 -6.58 -2.29
N TYR A 181 -8.07 -7.01 -2.93
CA TYR A 181 -8.24 -6.99 -4.39
C TYR A 181 -9.12 -5.84 -4.89
N ASP A 182 -9.43 -4.89 -4.02
CA ASP A 182 -10.17 -3.69 -4.38
C ASP A 182 -9.24 -2.70 -5.09
N GLU A 183 -9.47 -2.46 -6.38
CA GLU A 183 -8.68 -1.50 -7.16
C GLU A 183 -8.78 -0.05 -6.67
N ASN A 184 -9.82 0.28 -5.89
CA ASN A 184 -10.01 1.60 -5.31
C ASN A 184 -9.49 1.68 -3.87
N PHE A 185 -8.79 0.67 -3.36
CA PHE A 185 -8.33 0.64 -1.97
C PHE A 185 -7.50 1.88 -1.59
N VAL A 186 -6.50 2.27 -2.40
CA VAL A 186 -5.72 3.50 -2.17
C VAL A 186 -6.61 4.74 -2.14
N ALA A 187 -7.56 4.85 -3.08
CA ALA A 187 -8.48 5.98 -3.18
C ALA A 187 -9.36 6.08 -1.92
N ASN A 188 -10.05 4.98 -1.59
CA ASN A 188 -10.91 4.86 -0.42
C ASN A 188 -10.14 5.16 0.87
N PHE A 189 -8.91 4.64 1.00
CA PHE A 189 -8.07 4.89 2.17
C PHE A 189 -7.83 6.40 2.37
N TYR A 190 -7.42 7.12 1.33
CA TYR A 190 -7.18 8.56 1.42
C TYR A 190 -8.46 9.38 1.57
N ASP A 191 -9.56 8.94 0.95
CA ASP A 191 -10.88 9.56 1.12
C ASP A 191 -11.36 9.43 2.57
N ILE A 192 -11.09 8.30 3.25
CA ILE A 192 -11.34 8.16 4.68
C ILE A 192 -10.38 9.05 5.47
N LEU A 193 -9.07 8.89 5.26
CA LEU A 193 -8.02 9.50 6.07
C LEU A 193 -8.14 11.03 6.12
N ARG A 194 -8.39 11.68 4.99
CA ARG A 194 -8.44 13.15 4.90
C ARG A 194 -9.56 13.82 5.71
N ASN A 195 -10.51 13.05 6.24
CA ASN A 195 -11.62 13.55 7.07
C ASN A 195 -11.26 13.64 8.55
N PHE A 196 -10.12 13.10 8.98
CA PHE A 196 -9.74 13.04 10.39
C PHE A 196 -8.55 13.92 10.70
N ARG A 197 -8.51 14.44 11.92
CA ARG A 197 -7.43 15.32 12.38
C ARG A 197 -6.29 14.51 13.00
N PHE A 198 -6.60 13.36 13.59
CA PHE A 198 -5.65 12.52 14.30
C PHE A 198 -5.75 11.06 13.82
N GLY A 199 -4.62 10.36 13.85
CA GLY A 199 -4.55 8.93 13.64
C GLY A 199 -4.11 8.20 14.91
N THR A 200 -4.59 6.98 15.10
CA THR A 200 -4.08 6.12 16.19
C THR A 200 -4.09 4.65 15.83
N SER A 201 -3.33 3.83 16.56
CA SER A 201 -3.33 2.38 16.45
C SER A 201 -2.87 1.76 17.77
N ASN A 202 -3.17 0.47 18.00
CA ASN A 202 -2.49 -0.32 19.04
C ASN A 202 -1.20 -0.99 18.53
N LEU A 203 -0.92 -0.91 17.23
CA LEU A 203 0.33 -1.36 16.60
C LEU A 203 1.30 -0.18 16.48
N SER A 204 2.55 -0.37 16.92
CA SER A 204 3.53 0.71 17.02
C SER A 204 3.83 1.36 15.66
N ILE A 205 4.02 0.54 14.63
CA ILE A 205 4.30 1.01 13.28
C ILE A 205 3.58 0.14 12.25
N SER A 206 2.84 0.79 11.36
CA SER A 206 2.14 0.16 10.25
C SER A 206 2.13 1.06 9.02
N THR A 207 1.65 0.55 7.89
CA THR A 207 1.46 1.39 6.69
C THR A 207 0.57 2.60 6.98
N SER A 208 -0.51 2.46 7.74
CA SER A 208 -1.38 3.61 8.06
C SER A 208 -0.67 4.66 8.91
N THR A 209 0.22 4.26 9.83
CA THR A 209 1.08 5.19 10.58
C THR A 209 1.95 6.02 9.65
N ILE A 210 2.63 5.36 8.70
CA ILE A 210 3.52 6.06 7.74
C ILE A 210 2.72 7.01 6.85
N LEU A 211 1.57 6.58 6.34
CA LEU A 211 0.73 7.40 5.46
C LEU A 211 0.07 8.58 6.19
N ALA A 212 -0.31 8.41 7.45
CA ALA A 212 -0.82 9.50 8.28
C ALA A 212 0.27 10.56 8.51
N LEU A 213 1.48 10.15 8.91
CA LEU A 213 2.60 11.07 9.12
C LEU A 213 3.02 11.77 7.83
N GLU A 214 2.99 11.08 6.69
CA GLU A 214 3.26 11.68 5.36
C GLU A 214 2.23 12.75 4.97
N MET A 215 1.00 12.66 5.50
CA MET A 215 -0.05 13.68 5.36
C MET A 215 0.01 14.79 6.42
N ASP A 216 1.08 14.85 7.21
CA ASP A 216 1.21 15.73 8.39
C ASP A 216 0.08 15.52 9.43
N MET A 217 -0.55 14.33 9.45
CA MET A 217 -1.53 13.97 10.46
C MET A 217 -0.81 13.52 11.75
N PRO A 218 -1.05 14.18 12.90
CA PRO A 218 -0.59 13.69 14.19
C PRO A 218 -1.04 12.26 14.48
N PHE A 219 -0.12 11.43 14.94
CA PHE A 219 -0.37 10.00 15.15
C PHE A 219 0.17 9.54 16.51
N PHE A 220 -0.61 8.75 17.24
CA PHE A 220 -0.22 8.20 18.55
C PHE A 220 -0.60 6.73 18.69
N VAL A 221 0.12 6.00 19.53
CA VAL A 221 -0.08 4.57 19.74
C VAL A 221 -0.62 4.31 21.14
N MET A 222 -1.75 3.61 21.24
CA MET A 222 -2.41 3.34 22.50
C MET A 222 -3.14 1.98 22.49
N GLY A 223 -3.53 1.50 23.68
CA GLY A 223 -4.17 0.20 23.86
C GLY A 223 -3.18 -0.88 24.28
N ASP A 224 -3.67 -2.09 24.44
CA ASP A 224 -2.89 -3.19 24.99
C ASP A 224 -1.83 -3.72 24.00
N PRO A 225 -0.79 -4.38 24.52
CA PRO A 225 0.11 -5.19 23.71
C PRO A 225 -0.60 -6.22 22.85
N ILE A 226 -0.08 -6.36 21.64
CA ILE A 226 -0.57 -7.27 20.62
C ILE A 226 0.22 -8.56 20.69
N MET A 227 -0.50 -9.69 20.67
CA MET A 227 0.08 -10.99 20.41
C MET A 227 -0.26 -11.42 18.98
N PHE A 228 0.78 -11.72 18.19
CA PHE A 228 0.61 -12.38 16.90
C PHE A 228 0.60 -13.89 17.08
N HIS A 229 -0.30 -14.57 16.41
CA HIS A 229 -0.35 -16.03 16.36
C HIS A 229 -0.30 -16.51 14.90
N SER A 230 0.81 -17.18 14.55
CA SER A 230 1.01 -17.82 13.25
C SER A 230 0.77 -19.32 13.37
N ASN A 231 -0.04 -19.88 12.48
CA ASN A 231 -0.26 -21.33 12.40
C ASN A 231 0.84 -22.08 11.63
N GLY A 232 1.86 -21.38 11.13
CA GLY A 232 2.96 -21.97 10.35
C GLY A 232 2.69 -22.16 8.86
N ASN A 233 1.53 -21.71 8.34
CA ASN A 233 1.23 -21.82 6.91
C ASN A 233 1.95 -20.77 6.06
N ASP A 234 2.43 -19.68 6.66
CA ASP A 234 3.33 -18.74 5.98
C ASP A 234 4.78 -19.19 6.13
N LYS A 235 5.42 -19.56 5.01
CA LYS A 235 6.84 -19.97 5.00
C LYS A 235 7.80 -18.86 5.43
N ASN A 236 7.36 -17.62 5.51
CA ASN A 236 8.15 -16.46 5.95
C ASN A 236 7.96 -16.15 7.45
N VAL A 237 7.00 -16.78 8.13
CA VAL A 237 6.69 -16.52 9.55
C VAL A 237 6.65 -17.86 10.28
N PRO A 238 7.56 -18.14 11.23
CA PRO A 238 7.53 -19.40 11.95
C PRO A 238 6.17 -19.59 12.66
N ALA A 239 5.83 -20.83 12.97
CA ALA A 239 4.63 -21.12 13.78
C ALA A 239 4.89 -20.68 15.24
N GLY A 240 3.87 -20.10 15.89
CA GLY A 240 3.97 -19.73 17.29
C GLY A 240 3.31 -18.41 17.63
N ARG A 241 3.55 -17.96 18.88
CA ARG A 241 3.07 -16.69 19.41
C ARG A 241 4.23 -15.70 19.53
N TYR A 242 4.02 -14.49 19.06
CA TYR A 242 5.03 -13.44 19.05
C TYR A 242 4.48 -12.19 19.71
N ASP A 243 5.24 -11.62 20.64
CA ASP A 243 5.01 -10.25 21.06
C ASP A 243 5.43 -9.30 19.93
N GLU A 244 4.58 -8.33 19.61
CA GLU A 244 4.79 -7.41 18.51
C GLU A 244 6.12 -6.65 18.59
N ARG A 245 6.51 -6.18 19.78
CA ARG A 245 7.74 -5.40 19.95
C ARG A 245 8.97 -6.29 19.93
N ALA A 246 8.91 -7.44 20.59
CA ALA A 246 9.99 -8.42 20.52
C ALA A 246 10.26 -8.81 19.06
N TYR A 247 9.20 -9.15 18.32
CA TYR A 247 9.29 -9.47 16.90
C TYR A 247 9.87 -8.32 16.07
N ALA A 248 9.39 -7.09 16.29
CA ALA A 248 9.88 -5.92 15.57
C ALA A 248 11.37 -5.67 15.85
N ARG A 249 11.83 -5.79 17.10
CA ARG A 249 13.25 -5.59 17.47
C ARG A 249 14.16 -6.67 16.89
N GLU A 250 13.73 -7.93 16.94
CA GLU A 250 14.50 -9.06 16.40
C GLU A 250 14.67 -8.99 14.88
N ASN A 251 13.71 -8.37 14.19
CA ASN A 251 13.69 -8.32 12.73
C ASN A 251 13.99 -6.93 12.15
N ALA A 252 14.13 -5.89 12.97
CA ALA A 252 14.43 -4.55 12.47
C ALA A 252 15.82 -4.53 11.81
N CYS A 253 15.91 -3.86 10.65
CA CYS A 253 17.23 -3.61 10.08
C CYS A 253 17.90 -2.44 10.83
N PRO A 254 19.24 -2.28 10.74
CA PRO A 254 19.95 -1.22 11.45
C PRO A 254 19.39 0.19 11.21
N ILE A 255 18.81 0.42 10.02
CA ILE A 255 18.24 1.71 9.63
C ILE A 255 16.93 1.99 10.39
N THR A 256 16.13 0.97 10.69
CA THR A 256 14.81 1.13 11.31
C THR A 256 14.72 0.68 12.75
N ALA A 257 15.79 0.09 13.30
CA ALA A 257 15.83 -0.39 14.69
C ALA A 257 15.49 0.73 15.68
N GLY A 258 16.04 1.93 15.48
CA GLY A 258 15.77 3.09 16.32
C GLY A 258 14.31 3.57 16.27
N PHE A 259 13.54 3.18 15.25
CA PHE A 259 12.15 3.61 15.10
C PHE A 259 11.18 2.77 15.91
N VAL A 260 11.51 1.51 16.19
CA VAL A 260 10.62 0.59 16.96
C VAL A 260 10.29 1.18 18.34
N ASP A 261 11.25 1.89 18.94
CA ASP A 261 11.09 2.47 20.27
C ASP A 261 10.54 3.92 20.24
N MET A 262 10.33 4.51 19.07
CA MET A 262 9.81 5.88 18.94
C MET A 262 8.30 5.99 19.20
N PHE A 263 7.55 4.92 18.99
CA PHE A 263 6.12 4.88 19.24
C PHE A 263 5.86 4.16 20.56
N GLN A 264 6.22 4.82 21.67
CA GLN A 264 5.90 4.30 22.99
C GLN A 264 4.39 4.28 23.21
N ARG A 265 3.90 3.20 23.82
CA ARG A 265 2.51 3.15 24.30
C ARG A 265 2.45 3.94 25.59
N GLU A 266 2.31 5.27 25.48
CA GLU A 266 2.36 6.19 26.63
C GLU A 266 0.99 6.38 27.31
N GLY A 267 0.02 5.52 26.99
CA GLY A 267 -1.35 5.63 27.48
C GLY A 267 -2.21 6.55 26.60
N VAL A 268 -3.34 7.01 27.14
CA VAL A 268 -4.26 7.91 26.44
C VAL A 268 -3.68 9.32 26.47
N PRO A 269 -3.47 9.99 25.32
CA PRO A 269 -2.96 11.35 25.30
C PRO A 269 -3.94 12.29 26.01
N GLN A 270 -3.44 13.20 26.83
CA GLN A 270 -4.24 14.15 27.59
C GLN A 270 -4.48 15.46 26.83
N SER A 271 -3.61 15.77 25.86
CA SER A 271 -3.69 16.99 25.07
C SER A 271 -3.18 16.82 23.64
N VAL A 272 -3.61 17.71 22.74
CA VAL A 272 -3.13 17.73 21.34
C VAL A 272 -1.62 18.02 21.25
N ALA A 273 -1.07 18.75 22.22
CA ALA A 273 0.35 19.11 22.25
C ALA A 273 1.26 17.87 22.41
N GLU A 274 0.77 16.81 23.06
CA GLU A 274 1.52 15.57 23.30
C GLU A 274 1.74 14.73 22.03
N ILE A 275 0.90 14.91 21.01
CA ILE A 275 0.91 14.04 19.82
C ILE A 275 1.45 14.71 18.57
N VAL A 276 2.07 15.88 18.70
CA VAL A 276 2.70 16.58 17.58
C VAL A 276 3.83 15.72 17.00
N PRO A 277 3.81 15.38 15.70
CA PRO A 277 4.86 14.57 15.10
C PRO A 277 6.24 15.20 15.30
N THR A 278 7.12 14.46 15.97
CA THR A 278 8.51 14.89 16.17
C THR A 278 9.27 14.85 14.84
N GLN A 279 10.36 15.62 14.72
CA GLN A 279 11.20 15.58 13.52
C GLN A 279 11.73 14.17 13.21
N PRO A 280 12.17 13.36 14.20
CA PRO A 280 12.49 11.96 13.95
C PRO A 280 11.34 11.15 13.35
N MET A 281 10.09 11.35 13.78
CA MET A 281 8.92 10.63 13.24
C MET A 281 8.69 10.98 11.77
N LYS A 282 8.81 12.27 11.42
CA LYS A 282 8.71 12.72 10.03
C LYS A 282 9.83 12.15 9.17
N ALA A 283 11.07 12.19 9.67
CA ALA A 283 12.23 11.63 8.98
C ALA A 283 12.09 10.11 8.76
N MET A 284 11.56 9.38 9.74
CA MET A 284 11.20 7.97 9.58
C MET A 284 10.19 7.80 8.45
N ALA A 285 9.09 8.56 8.44
CA ALA A 285 8.06 8.42 7.42
C ALA A 285 8.67 8.60 6.02
N THR A 286 9.42 9.69 5.81
CA THR A 286 10.19 9.97 4.57
C THR A 286 11.07 8.79 4.16
N LEU A 287 11.87 8.28 5.10
CA LEU A 287 12.77 7.17 4.83
C LEU A 287 12.03 5.88 4.47
N VAL A 288 10.91 5.60 5.14
CA VAL A 288 10.18 4.35 4.97
C VAL A 288 9.41 4.33 3.65
N HIS A 289 8.76 5.44 3.28
CA HIS A 289 8.01 5.51 2.02
C HIS A 289 8.90 5.77 0.80
N GLY A 290 10.10 6.35 0.97
CA GLY A 290 11.14 6.48 -0.07
C GLY A 290 10.73 7.24 -1.34
N CYS A 291 9.73 8.12 -1.23
CA CYS A 291 9.21 8.92 -2.36
C CYS A 291 9.87 10.29 -2.49
N ASP A 292 10.81 10.61 -1.59
CA ASP A 292 11.56 11.87 -1.59
C ASP A 292 12.96 11.69 -2.22
N GLU A 293 13.34 10.44 -2.53
CA GLU A 293 14.50 10.15 -3.36
C GLU A 293 14.20 10.55 -4.82
N PRO A 294 15.15 11.11 -5.58
CA PRO A 294 14.94 11.41 -6.99
C PRO A 294 14.71 10.10 -7.77
N LEU A 295 13.56 10.00 -8.44
CA LEU A 295 13.19 8.84 -9.27
C LEU A 295 13.15 9.26 -10.74
N ASP A 296 13.76 8.45 -11.61
CA ASP A 296 13.59 8.58 -13.04
C ASP A 296 12.29 7.90 -13.47
N VAL A 297 11.23 8.71 -13.63
CA VAL A 297 9.91 8.23 -14.06
C VAL A 297 9.98 7.54 -15.42
N MET A 298 10.86 7.97 -16.32
CA MET A 298 11.02 7.35 -17.64
C MET A 298 11.70 5.99 -17.52
N GLU A 299 12.71 5.84 -16.67
CA GLU A 299 13.32 4.55 -16.36
C GLU A 299 12.28 3.56 -15.81
N ILE A 300 11.41 4.01 -14.89
CA ILE A 300 10.37 3.17 -14.29
C ILE A 300 9.30 2.75 -15.31
N ARG A 301 8.85 3.67 -16.19
CA ARG A 301 7.97 3.31 -17.31
C ARG A 301 8.62 2.25 -18.19
N GLY A 302 9.89 2.46 -18.53
CA GLY A 302 10.69 1.55 -19.32
C GLY A 302 10.75 0.15 -18.72
N LEU A 303 10.98 0.06 -17.41
CA LEU A 303 10.96 -1.18 -16.66
C LEU A 303 9.61 -1.90 -16.73
N VAL A 304 8.50 -1.17 -16.57
CA VAL A 304 7.15 -1.76 -16.66
C VAL A 304 6.93 -2.40 -18.04
N PHE A 305 7.30 -1.72 -19.12
CA PHE A 305 7.17 -2.27 -20.48
C PHE A 305 8.11 -3.43 -20.74
N ALA A 306 9.39 -3.30 -20.36
CA ALA A 306 10.35 -4.38 -20.48
C ALA A 306 9.87 -5.64 -19.79
N ALA A 307 9.37 -5.52 -18.55
CA ALA A 307 8.83 -6.65 -17.82
C ALA A 307 7.58 -7.23 -18.50
N TYR A 308 6.67 -6.37 -18.97
CA TYR A 308 5.49 -6.80 -19.70
C TYR A 308 5.86 -7.64 -20.94
N PHE A 309 6.85 -7.20 -21.73
CA PHE A 309 7.34 -7.94 -22.89
C PHE A 309 8.07 -9.22 -22.53
N CYS A 310 8.90 -9.22 -21.49
CA CYS A 310 9.68 -10.39 -21.12
C CYS A 310 8.82 -11.48 -20.47
N PHE A 311 7.92 -11.10 -19.56
CA PHE A 311 7.24 -12.04 -18.66
C PHE A 311 5.82 -12.40 -19.08
N THR A 312 5.26 -11.80 -20.14
CA THR A 312 3.90 -12.14 -20.60
C THR A 312 3.85 -12.52 -22.08
N PRO A 313 3.07 -13.56 -22.47
CA PRO A 313 2.85 -13.88 -23.88
C PRO A 313 2.21 -12.72 -24.67
N ALA A 314 1.24 -12.03 -24.06
CA ALA A 314 0.58 -10.88 -24.68
C ALA A 314 1.56 -9.74 -24.96
N GLY A 315 2.49 -9.47 -24.03
CA GLY A 315 3.52 -8.45 -24.20
C GLY A 315 4.47 -8.77 -25.34
N ARG A 316 4.95 -10.01 -25.45
CA ARG A 316 5.76 -10.44 -26.61
C ARG A 316 5.03 -10.22 -27.92
N HIS A 317 3.76 -10.63 -27.97
CA HIS A 317 2.95 -10.45 -29.18
C HIS A 317 2.76 -8.98 -29.53
N VAL A 318 2.40 -8.12 -28.56
CA VAL A 318 2.26 -6.67 -28.78
C VAL A 318 3.58 -6.07 -29.27
N ARG A 319 4.71 -6.41 -28.63
CA ARG A 319 6.03 -5.93 -29.04
C ARG A 319 6.33 -6.33 -30.49
N ASP A 320 6.25 -7.63 -30.80
CA ASP A 320 6.60 -8.14 -32.13
C ASP A 320 5.68 -7.55 -33.20
N PHE A 321 4.39 -7.40 -32.88
CA PHE A 321 3.39 -6.82 -33.80
C PHE A 321 3.64 -5.35 -34.08
N VAL A 322 4.03 -4.56 -33.07
CA VAL A 322 4.34 -3.14 -33.23
C VAL A 322 5.69 -2.93 -33.92
N LEU A 323 6.72 -3.70 -33.55
CA LEU A 323 8.06 -3.60 -34.15
C LEU A 323 8.10 -4.08 -35.60
N GLN A 324 7.15 -4.90 -36.05
CA GLN A 324 6.97 -5.22 -37.47
C GLN A 324 6.45 -4.03 -38.31
N GLN A 325 5.98 -2.97 -37.66
CA GLN A 325 5.37 -1.81 -38.31
C GLN A 325 5.89 -0.49 -37.72
N PRO A 326 7.21 -0.21 -37.76
CA PRO A 326 7.78 0.98 -37.09
C PRO A 326 7.17 2.30 -37.61
N ASP A 327 6.85 2.36 -38.92
CA ASP A 327 6.23 3.53 -39.54
C ASP A 327 4.84 3.88 -38.96
N VAL A 328 4.15 2.91 -38.36
CA VAL A 328 2.79 3.06 -37.82
C VAL A 328 2.79 3.86 -36.53
N LEU A 329 3.89 3.84 -35.77
CA LEU A 329 4.06 4.68 -34.59
C LEU A 329 4.31 6.15 -34.97
N HIS A 330 4.96 6.39 -36.12
CA HIS A 330 5.36 7.75 -36.53
C HIS A 330 4.27 8.55 -37.24
N ASN A 331 3.22 7.89 -37.76
CA ASN A 331 2.19 8.55 -38.58
C ASN A 331 0.79 8.60 -37.94
N ASN A 332 0.66 8.24 -36.66
CA ASN A 332 -0.61 8.16 -35.92
C ASN A 332 -1.70 7.29 -36.59
N ARG A 333 -1.37 6.41 -37.54
CA ARG A 333 -2.32 5.48 -38.17
C ARG A 333 -2.59 4.23 -37.34
N TYR A 334 -1.86 4.07 -36.23
CA TYR A 334 -1.97 2.92 -35.33
C TYR A 334 -3.39 2.72 -34.78
N GLU A 335 -4.19 3.77 -34.64
CA GLU A 335 -5.56 3.65 -34.11
C GLU A 335 -6.45 2.78 -35.01
N LYS A 336 -6.35 2.96 -36.33
CA LYS A 336 -7.10 2.15 -37.29
C LYS A 336 -6.50 0.76 -37.46
N ILE A 337 -5.18 0.64 -37.40
CA ILE A 337 -4.48 -0.63 -37.61
C ILE A 337 -4.71 -1.58 -36.44
N PHE A 338 -4.77 -1.05 -35.22
CA PHE A 338 -4.95 -1.82 -34.00
C PHE A 338 -6.39 -1.73 -33.45
N GLU A 339 -7.36 -1.33 -34.29
CA GLU A 339 -8.77 -1.34 -33.92
C GLU A 339 -9.19 -2.74 -33.46
N GLY A 340 -9.83 -2.85 -32.29
CA GLY A 340 -10.17 -4.12 -31.65
C GLY A 340 -9.05 -4.78 -30.85
N HIS A 341 -7.84 -4.20 -30.83
CA HIS A 341 -6.70 -4.64 -30.02
C HIS A 341 -6.37 -3.62 -28.92
N ASP A 342 -7.24 -3.48 -27.93
CA ASP A 342 -7.14 -2.47 -26.85
C ASP A 342 -5.75 -2.38 -26.20
N LEU A 343 -5.08 -3.52 -26.03
CA LEU A 343 -3.77 -3.58 -25.38
C LEU A 343 -2.65 -3.07 -26.29
N ALA A 344 -2.71 -3.39 -27.59
CA ALA A 344 -1.78 -2.86 -28.59
C ALA A 344 -2.01 -1.36 -28.81
N LEU A 345 -3.27 -0.91 -28.84
CA LEU A 345 -3.63 0.51 -28.90
C LEU A 345 -3.08 1.29 -27.71
N SER A 346 -3.32 0.80 -26.49
CA SER A 346 -2.79 1.42 -25.28
C SER A 346 -1.27 1.51 -25.29
N PHE A 347 -0.60 0.46 -25.77
CA PHE A 347 0.85 0.49 -25.95
C PHE A 347 1.29 1.56 -26.96
N CYS A 348 0.68 1.59 -28.16
CA CYS A 348 1.03 2.57 -29.20
C CYS A 348 0.80 4.01 -28.75
N ARG A 349 -0.32 4.28 -28.06
CA ARG A 349 -0.60 5.58 -27.45
C ARG A 349 0.48 5.96 -26.44
N CYS A 350 0.90 5.02 -25.60
CA CYS A 350 1.94 5.24 -24.62
C CYS A 350 3.31 5.52 -25.27
N VAL A 351 3.70 4.77 -26.31
CA VAL A 351 4.95 5.02 -27.04
C VAL A 351 4.90 6.34 -27.81
N THR A 352 3.74 6.70 -28.37
CA THR A 352 3.55 8.00 -29.04
C THR A 352 3.70 9.15 -28.04
N GLN A 353 3.18 8.97 -26.83
CA GLN A 353 3.31 9.94 -25.74
C GLN A 353 4.74 10.01 -25.17
N TYR A 354 5.44 8.88 -25.14
CA TYR A 354 6.81 8.74 -24.61
C TYR A 354 7.71 7.98 -25.60
N PRO A 355 8.22 8.66 -26.64
CA PRO A 355 8.98 8.02 -27.72
C PRO A 355 10.22 7.25 -27.26
N GLU A 356 10.80 7.58 -26.10
CA GLU A 356 11.93 6.88 -25.50
C GLU A 356 11.61 5.41 -25.17
N LEU A 357 10.33 5.07 -24.98
CA LEU A 357 9.89 3.69 -24.79
C LEU A 357 10.04 2.84 -26.05
N HIS A 358 10.09 3.44 -27.24
CA HIS A 358 10.32 2.73 -28.49
C HIS A 358 11.68 2.01 -28.48
N TYR A 359 12.73 2.73 -28.09
CA TYR A 359 14.08 2.17 -28.02
C TYR A 359 14.19 1.00 -27.04
N LEU A 360 13.43 1.06 -25.93
CA LEU A 360 13.37 -0.04 -24.97
C LEU A 360 12.66 -1.28 -25.54
N ALA A 361 11.61 -1.09 -26.34
CA ALA A 361 10.95 -2.18 -27.03
C ALA A 361 11.90 -2.89 -28.02
N GLU A 362 12.76 -2.14 -28.71
CA GLU A 362 13.75 -2.67 -29.66
C GLU A 362 14.91 -3.42 -28.98
N THR A 363 15.36 -2.92 -27.83
CA THR A 363 16.60 -3.41 -27.18
C THR A 363 16.36 -4.51 -26.16
N GLN A 364 15.24 -4.52 -25.44
CA GLN A 364 14.97 -5.47 -24.36
C GLN A 364 14.31 -6.78 -24.82
N GLY A 365 14.47 -7.13 -26.10
CA GLY A 365 13.90 -8.34 -26.70
C GLY A 365 14.89 -9.38 -27.20
N ARG A 366 16.20 -9.18 -26.96
CA ARG A 366 17.29 -10.06 -27.42
C ARG A 366 17.96 -10.79 -26.28
#